data_AF-A0A3E5F4W2-F1
#
_entry.id   AF-A0A3E5F4W2-F1
#
_cell.length_a   1.000
_cell.length_b   1.000
_cell.length_c   1.000
_cell.angle_alpha   90.00
_cell.angle_beta   90.00
_cell.angle_gamma   90.00
#
_symmetry.space_group_name_H-M   'P 1'
#
loop_
_entity.id
_entity.type
_entity.pdbx_description
1 polymer ?
#
loop_
_entity_poly.entity_id
_entity_poly.type
_entity_poly.pdbx_seq_one_letter_code
_entity_poly.pdbx_strand_id
1 'polypeptide(L)'
;MSVASKVGQVIFSQKSGVYMPAIMCDKGDLYQEYDGESGAPTNIAPDFTTMKPTLSFLLTSSRVAEGVVVPSSIKWYFNDVLISFTSNVSTNTFGGETGHFKFIPYKAGTTNYYGLQIVKNLVKASSGASCSVKAVATVTVGNVSDEVQFVYSIPITKGVGNQNVVTIVSGDDKYFAIREKGGSVVLTAMARRGASEITSGLTYKWSRMVNGTWQTLVDQTGKSLTVTDSLVDTTGIFKVEVSQGGNLIGLDTQTVMDLSDPYDIITNPNPEDETIVSGSGGSVTYTPILVKRGQTTKAKNMLFYFVFMDSAGVILNPATANVAAASGTCTEAMCQQAGGNVSWTISTAA
;
A
#
# COMPACT_ATOMS: atom_id res chain seq x y z
N MET A 1 -27.90 33.77 -55.71
CA MET A 1 -26.83 32.98 -55.05
C MET A 1 -27.38 32.44 -53.75
N SER A 2 -27.44 31.12 -53.58
CA SER A 2 -27.74 30.53 -52.26
C SER A 2 -26.46 30.51 -51.43
N VAL A 3 -26.57 30.80 -50.14
CA VAL A 3 -25.47 30.74 -49.18
C VAL A 3 -25.82 29.70 -48.13
N ALA A 4 -24.86 28.85 -47.80
CA ALA A 4 -25.04 27.77 -46.83
C ALA A 4 -24.06 27.95 -45.65
N SER A 5 -24.52 27.59 -44.46
CA SER A 5 -23.70 27.55 -43.24
C SER A 5 -23.82 26.18 -42.58
N LYS A 6 -22.74 25.75 -41.91
CA LYS A 6 -22.66 24.52 -41.11
C LYS A 6 -21.91 24.83 -39.81
N VAL A 7 -22.38 24.25 -38.72
CA VAL A 7 -21.73 24.31 -37.40
C VAL A 7 -21.11 22.93 -37.12
N GLY A 8 -19.97 22.90 -36.43
CA GLY A 8 -19.31 21.68 -35.97
C GLY A 8 -18.58 21.91 -34.66
N GLN A 9 -18.26 20.83 -33.94
CA GLN A 9 -17.52 20.85 -32.67
C GLN A 9 -16.22 20.06 -32.83
N VAL A 10 -15.13 20.59 -32.28
CA VAL A 10 -13.88 19.83 -32.06
C VAL A 10 -13.91 19.31 -30.63
N ILE A 11 -13.88 17.99 -30.47
CA ILE A 11 -13.80 17.35 -29.15
C ILE A 11 -12.33 17.21 -28.79
N PHE A 12 -11.87 18.04 -27.85
CA PHE A 12 -10.56 17.88 -27.22
C PHE A 12 -10.68 16.86 -26.09
N SER A 13 -10.08 15.69 -26.28
CA SER A 13 -9.90 14.71 -25.21
C SER A 13 -8.49 14.88 -24.66
N GLN A 14 -8.40 15.36 -23.42
CA GLN A 14 -7.11 15.43 -22.73
C GLN A 14 -6.76 14.04 -22.23
N LYS A 15 -5.53 13.56 -22.50
CA LYS A 15 -5.04 12.35 -21.84
C LYS A 15 -5.05 12.61 -20.32
N SER A 16 -5.77 11.76 -19.58
CA SER A 16 -5.58 11.66 -18.12
C SER A 16 -4.10 11.35 -17.87
N GLY A 17 -3.53 11.93 -16.82
CA GLY A 17 -2.19 11.54 -16.40
C GLY A 17 -2.16 10.07 -16.00
N VAL A 18 -0.98 9.53 -15.74
CA VAL A 18 -0.87 8.28 -14.99
C VAL A 18 -1.27 8.58 -13.54
N TYR A 19 -2.21 7.81 -13.00
CA TYR A 19 -2.58 7.87 -11.60
C TYR A 19 -1.95 6.70 -10.85
N MET A 20 -1.36 6.98 -9.69
CA MET A 20 -0.80 5.95 -8.82
C MET A 20 -1.65 5.84 -7.56
N PRO A 21 -2.54 4.84 -7.47
CA PRO A 21 -3.34 4.60 -6.29
C PRO A 21 -2.52 3.82 -5.25
N ALA A 22 -2.81 4.04 -3.97
CA ALA A 22 -2.32 3.21 -2.88
C ALA A 22 -3.37 3.11 -1.78
N ILE A 23 -3.39 1.98 -1.07
CA ILE A 23 -4.13 1.85 0.18
C ILE A 23 -3.12 1.69 1.32
N MET A 24 -3.17 2.60 2.29
CA MET A 24 -2.35 2.56 3.50
C MET A 24 -3.23 2.30 4.72
N CYS A 25 -2.79 1.45 5.64
CA CYS A 25 -3.52 1.19 6.89
C CYS A 25 -2.86 1.86 8.08
N ASP A 26 -3.63 2.48 8.98
CA ASP A 26 -3.08 3.03 10.24
C ASP A 26 -2.52 1.96 11.17
N LYS A 27 -2.96 0.70 11.02
CA LYS A 27 -2.52 -0.44 11.83
C LYS A 27 -1.46 -1.31 11.13
N GLY A 28 -0.84 -0.79 10.07
CA GLY A 28 0.17 -1.51 9.28
C GLY A 28 -0.47 -2.66 8.52
N ASP A 29 0.31 -3.71 8.25
CA ASP A 29 -0.17 -4.87 7.52
C ASP A 29 -1.23 -5.65 8.30
N LEU A 30 -2.42 -5.75 7.71
CA LEU A 30 -3.55 -6.44 8.31
C LEU A 30 -3.46 -7.94 8.03
N TYR A 31 -3.70 -8.73 9.06
CA TYR A 31 -3.85 -10.17 9.00
C TYR A 31 -4.88 -10.60 10.06
N GLN A 32 -5.42 -11.83 9.96
CA GLN A 32 -6.11 -12.48 11.07
C GLN A 32 -5.79 -13.97 11.17
N GLU A 33 -5.50 -14.42 12.37
CA GLU A 33 -5.41 -15.82 12.75
C GLU A 33 -6.67 -16.20 13.53
N TYR A 34 -7.06 -17.47 13.46
CA TYR A 34 -8.21 -17.97 14.22
C TYR A 34 -8.11 -19.46 14.55
N ASP A 35 -8.80 -19.86 15.61
CA ASP A 35 -9.03 -21.26 15.98
C ASP A 35 -10.49 -21.67 15.69
N GLY A 36 -10.75 -22.99 15.75
CA GLY A 36 -12.08 -23.55 15.55
C GLY A 36 -12.51 -23.58 14.08
N GLU A 37 -13.81 -23.44 13.85
CA GLU A 37 -14.41 -23.48 12.51
C GLU A 37 -14.67 -22.08 11.98
N SER A 38 -14.47 -21.83 10.68
CA SER A 38 -14.58 -20.48 10.13
C SER A 38 -16.00 -19.88 10.20
N GLY A 39 -17.02 -20.72 10.33
CA GLY A 39 -18.41 -20.28 10.59
C GLY A 39 -18.67 -19.82 12.04
N ALA A 40 -17.83 -20.25 12.98
CA ALA A 40 -17.88 -19.89 14.40
C ALA A 40 -16.45 -19.80 14.98
N PRO A 41 -15.63 -18.85 14.48
CA PRO A 41 -14.21 -18.80 14.81
C PRO A 41 -14.01 -18.38 16.27
N THR A 42 -12.99 -18.94 16.91
CA THR A 42 -12.54 -18.59 18.25
C THR A 42 -11.12 -18.02 18.21
N ASN A 43 -10.70 -17.35 19.29
CA ASN A 43 -9.33 -16.83 19.44
C ASN A 43 -8.82 -15.97 18.26
N ILE A 44 -9.69 -15.15 17.68
CA ILE A 44 -9.30 -14.31 16.53
C ILE A 44 -8.25 -13.29 16.96
N ALA A 45 -7.13 -13.24 16.24
CA ALA A 45 -6.03 -12.34 16.53
C ALA A 45 -5.40 -11.79 15.24
N PRO A 46 -5.20 -10.47 15.11
CA PRO A 46 -5.78 -9.40 15.92
C PRO A 46 -7.32 -9.33 15.79
N ASP A 47 -7.97 -8.89 16.87
CA ASP A 47 -9.41 -8.63 16.90
C ASP A 47 -9.74 -7.23 16.35
N PHE A 48 -10.37 -7.19 15.17
CA PHE A 48 -10.76 -5.96 14.48
C PHE A 48 -11.98 -5.29 15.10
N THR A 49 -12.75 -5.98 15.95
CA THR A 49 -13.84 -5.31 16.69
C THR A 49 -13.29 -4.33 17.73
N THR A 50 -12.08 -4.61 18.25
CA THR A 50 -11.34 -3.76 19.18
C THR A 50 -10.38 -2.82 18.43
N MET A 51 -9.56 -3.37 17.52
CA MET A 51 -8.50 -2.62 16.83
C MET A 51 -9.04 -1.59 15.82
N LYS A 52 -10.15 -1.91 15.15
CA LYS A 52 -10.86 -1.08 14.16
C LYS A 52 -9.94 -0.40 13.12
N PRO A 53 -9.14 -1.19 12.36
CA PRO A 53 -8.18 -0.63 11.41
C PRO A 53 -8.87 0.18 10.31
N THR A 54 -8.19 1.22 9.86
CA THR A 54 -8.66 2.14 8.83
C THR A 54 -7.74 2.10 7.63
N LEU A 55 -8.31 1.76 6.48
CA LEU A 55 -7.67 1.83 5.18
C LEU A 55 -7.87 3.24 4.61
N SER A 56 -6.78 3.89 4.23
CA SER A 56 -6.73 5.23 3.63
C SER A 56 -6.36 5.08 2.16
N PHE A 57 -7.24 5.53 1.27
CA PHE A 57 -6.98 5.58 -0.17
C PHE A 57 -6.21 6.86 -0.50
N LEU A 58 -5.02 6.67 -1.06
CA LEU A 58 -4.14 7.71 -1.55
C LEU A 58 -4.14 7.63 -3.08
N LEU A 59 -4.14 8.81 -3.71
CA LEU A 59 -4.05 8.90 -5.16
C LEU A 59 -3.14 10.05 -5.52
N THR A 60 -2.09 9.74 -6.27
CA THR A 60 -1.25 10.76 -6.90
C THR A 60 -1.48 10.77 -8.40
N SER A 61 -1.19 11.92 -9.00
CA SER A 61 -1.32 12.13 -10.44
C SER A 61 -0.01 12.60 -11.02
N SER A 62 0.31 12.04 -12.18
CA SER A 62 1.31 12.58 -13.07
C SER A 62 0.80 13.86 -13.77
N ARG A 63 -0.05 14.74 -13.18
CA ARG A 63 -0.41 16.09 -13.71
C ARG A 63 0.03 17.24 -12.79
N VAL A 64 0.67 18.27 -13.38
CA VAL A 64 1.44 19.34 -12.68
C VAL A 64 0.62 20.10 -11.62
N ALA A 65 -0.69 20.25 -11.86
CA ALA A 65 -1.57 21.05 -11.00
C ALA A 65 -2.18 20.26 -9.81
N GLU A 66 -2.05 18.94 -9.79
CA GLU A 66 -2.81 18.09 -8.85
C GLU A 66 -1.93 17.55 -7.72
N GLY A 67 -0.77 16.92 -8.03
CA GLY A 67 0.07 16.29 -7.02
C GLY A 67 -0.68 15.16 -6.29
N VAL A 68 -1.42 15.51 -5.24
CA VAL A 68 -2.41 14.65 -4.56
C VAL A 68 -3.78 14.87 -5.20
N VAL A 69 -4.37 13.79 -5.70
CA VAL A 69 -5.70 13.81 -6.32
C VAL A 69 -6.76 13.45 -5.30
N VAL A 70 -7.82 14.24 -5.26
CA VAL A 70 -9.06 13.85 -4.61
C VAL A 70 -9.97 13.28 -5.70
N PRO A 71 -10.24 11.97 -5.71
CA PRO A 71 -11.14 11.39 -6.71
C PRO A 71 -12.56 11.93 -6.53
N SER A 72 -13.33 12.01 -7.62
CA SER A 72 -14.70 12.52 -7.61
C SER A 72 -15.66 11.56 -6.91
N SER A 73 -15.35 10.27 -6.94
CA SER A 73 -16.03 9.26 -6.14
C SER A 73 -15.13 8.04 -5.91
N ILE A 74 -15.51 7.18 -4.97
CA ILE A 74 -14.83 5.92 -4.70
C ILE A 74 -15.84 4.82 -4.40
N LYS A 75 -15.60 3.64 -4.93
CA LYS A 75 -16.32 2.40 -4.62
C LYS A 75 -15.36 1.45 -3.90
N TRP A 76 -15.89 0.75 -2.91
CA TRP A 76 -15.14 -0.25 -2.15
C TRP A 76 -15.73 -1.63 -2.38
N TYR A 77 -14.86 -2.63 -2.51
CA TYR A 77 -15.24 -4.02 -2.73
C TYR A 77 -14.55 -4.89 -1.68
N PHE A 78 -15.25 -5.91 -1.20
CA PHE A 78 -14.69 -6.97 -0.37
C PHE A 78 -14.82 -8.30 -1.11
N ASN A 79 -13.70 -8.97 -1.41
CA ASN A 79 -13.66 -10.16 -2.26
C ASN A 79 -14.47 -9.99 -3.56
N ASP A 80 -14.20 -8.88 -4.26
CA ASP A 80 -14.88 -8.45 -5.50
C ASP A 80 -16.39 -8.14 -5.40
N VAL A 81 -16.98 -8.23 -4.22
CA VAL A 81 -18.36 -7.81 -3.97
C VAL A 81 -18.40 -6.32 -3.59
N LEU A 82 -19.15 -5.52 -4.36
CA LEU A 82 -19.35 -4.10 -4.07
C LEU A 82 -19.97 -3.91 -2.68
N ILE A 83 -19.32 -3.12 -1.83
CA ILE A 83 -19.81 -2.76 -0.52
C ILE A 83 -20.80 -1.60 -0.66
N SER A 84 -22.05 -1.87 -0.29
CA SER A 84 -23.13 -0.89 -0.21
C SER A 84 -23.18 -0.28 1.18
N PHE A 85 -23.45 1.03 1.27
CA PHE A 85 -23.49 1.75 2.54
C PHE A 85 -24.83 2.44 2.76
N THR A 86 -25.28 2.47 4.01
CA THR A 86 -26.37 3.34 4.49
C THR A 86 -25.88 4.02 5.76
N SER A 87 -25.96 5.35 5.82
CA SER A 87 -25.38 6.15 6.91
C SER A 87 -23.91 5.80 7.18
N ASN A 88 -23.15 5.59 6.10
CA ASN A 88 -21.75 5.18 6.10
C ASN A 88 -21.45 3.79 6.70
N VAL A 89 -22.45 2.96 7.02
CA VAL A 89 -22.25 1.59 7.51
C VAL A 89 -22.61 0.59 6.42
N SER A 90 -21.78 -0.44 6.22
CA SER A 90 -21.98 -1.43 5.17
C SER A 90 -23.24 -2.25 5.41
N THR A 91 -24.08 -2.41 4.39
CA THR A 91 -25.35 -3.16 4.48
C THR A 91 -25.27 -4.58 3.94
N ASN A 92 -24.20 -4.93 3.21
CA ASN A 92 -24.00 -6.28 2.70
C ASN A 92 -23.95 -7.32 3.83
N THR A 93 -24.47 -8.50 3.54
CA THR A 93 -24.34 -9.68 4.40
C THR A 93 -23.10 -10.47 3.99
N PHE A 94 -22.08 -10.49 4.85
CA PHE A 94 -20.90 -11.35 4.70
C PHE A 94 -20.87 -12.34 5.86
N GLY A 95 -20.71 -13.64 5.59
CA GLY A 95 -20.72 -14.65 6.64
C GLY A 95 -21.97 -14.62 7.53
N GLY A 96 -23.13 -14.20 7.00
CA GLY A 96 -24.38 -14.06 7.77
C GLY A 96 -24.49 -12.79 8.63
N GLU A 97 -23.55 -11.84 8.50
CA GLU A 97 -23.53 -10.61 9.30
C GLU A 97 -23.46 -9.36 8.42
N THR A 98 -24.02 -8.25 8.89
CA THR A 98 -23.92 -6.92 8.24
C THR A 98 -23.04 -5.98 9.06
N GLY A 99 -22.72 -4.81 8.51
CA GLY A 99 -21.99 -3.76 9.24
C GLY A 99 -20.52 -4.08 9.51
N HIS A 100 -19.84 -4.78 8.58
CA HIS A 100 -18.40 -5.07 8.68
C HIS A 100 -17.51 -3.87 8.42
N PHE A 101 -18.01 -2.92 7.62
CA PHE A 101 -17.23 -1.77 7.18
C PHE A 101 -17.95 -0.46 7.45
N LYS A 102 -17.17 0.58 7.74
CA LYS A 102 -17.62 1.96 7.83
C LYS A 102 -16.90 2.81 6.79
N PHE A 103 -17.66 3.44 5.91
CA PHE A 103 -17.14 4.38 4.93
C PHE A 103 -16.71 5.69 5.61
N ILE A 104 -15.54 6.18 5.25
CA ILE A 104 -15.01 7.46 5.70
C ILE A 104 -14.99 8.39 4.48
N PRO A 105 -15.94 9.34 4.38
CA PRO A 105 -15.95 10.28 3.27
C PRO A 105 -14.78 11.26 3.37
N TYR A 106 -14.27 11.67 2.22
CA TYR A 106 -13.29 12.76 2.15
C TYR A 106 -13.89 14.04 2.72
N LYS A 107 -13.10 14.73 3.56
CA LYS A 107 -13.41 16.05 4.08
C LYS A 107 -12.15 16.91 4.14
N ALA A 108 -12.05 17.89 3.26
CA ALA A 108 -10.92 18.81 3.22
C ALA A 108 -10.67 19.46 4.60
N GLY A 109 -9.40 19.47 5.02
CA GLY A 109 -8.96 20.06 6.30
C GLY A 109 -9.33 19.24 7.55
N THR A 110 -9.93 18.05 7.41
CA THR A 110 -10.22 17.15 8.54
C THR A 110 -9.82 15.71 8.25
N THR A 111 -10.24 15.19 7.10
CA THR A 111 -9.95 13.84 6.63
C THR A 111 -9.60 13.95 5.15
N ASN A 112 -8.34 14.28 4.88
CA ASN A 112 -7.81 14.53 3.53
C ASN A 112 -7.56 13.22 2.75
N TYR A 113 -8.42 12.23 2.93
CA TYR A 113 -8.40 10.94 2.25
C TYR A 113 -9.80 10.33 2.23
N TYR A 114 -10.07 9.43 1.28
CA TYR A 114 -11.20 8.52 1.37
C TYR A 114 -10.77 7.29 2.14
N GLY A 115 -11.63 6.78 3.03
CA GLY A 115 -11.27 5.63 3.84
C GLY A 115 -12.35 4.58 3.98
N LEU A 116 -11.90 3.40 4.38
CA LEU A 116 -12.74 2.28 4.78
C LEU A 116 -12.23 1.76 6.12
N GLN A 117 -13.03 1.91 7.18
CA GLN A 117 -12.73 1.32 8.47
C GLN A 117 -13.36 -0.07 8.56
N ILE A 118 -12.57 -1.04 9.00
CA ILE A 118 -13.02 -2.40 9.28
C ILE A 118 -13.44 -2.43 10.74
N VAL A 119 -14.69 -2.81 11.02
CA VAL A 119 -15.27 -2.76 12.37
C VAL A 119 -15.65 -4.14 12.93
N LYS A 120 -15.51 -5.19 12.11
CA LYS A 120 -15.74 -6.58 12.49
C LYS A 120 -14.63 -7.48 11.98
N ASN A 121 -14.49 -8.63 12.63
CA ASN A 121 -13.58 -9.69 12.19
C ASN A 121 -14.03 -10.24 10.83
N LEU A 122 -13.05 -10.50 9.96
CA LEU A 122 -13.24 -10.92 8.58
C LEU A 122 -13.19 -12.44 8.41
N VAL A 123 -12.76 -13.19 9.41
CA VAL A 123 -12.67 -14.66 9.36
C VAL A 123 -13.98 -15.30 8.90
N LYS A 124 -15.10 -14.95 9.56
CA LYS A 124 -16.42 -15.47 9.17
C LYS A 124 -16.90 -14.89 7.84
N ALA A 125 -16.64 -13.61 7.61
CA ALA A 125 -16.99 -12.89 6.37
C ALA A 125 -16.34 -13.50 5.11
N SER A 126 -15.13 -14.06 5.27
CA SER A 126 -14.31 -14.68 4.23
C SER A 126 -14.35 -16.22 4.25
N SER A 127 -15.16 -16.81 5.13
CA SER A 127 -15.19 -18.27 5.35
C SER A 127 -13.83 -18.88 5.72
N GLY A 128 -12.95 -18.09 6.35
CA GLY A 128 -11.62 -18.50 6.80
C GLY A 128 -10.53 -18.42 5.73
N ALA A 129 -10.86 -17.95 4.53
CA ALA A 129 -9.89 -17.73 3.46
C ALA A 129 -9.26 -16.32 3.56
N SER A 130 -8.04 -16.18 3.05
CA SER A 130 -7.46 -14.85 2.83
C SER A 130 -8.39 -14.02 1.96
N CYS A 131 -8.51 -12.72 2.27
CA CYS A 131 -9.46 -11.83 1.64
C CYS A 131 -8.79 -10.58 1.07
N SER A 132 -9.56 -9.79 0.34
CA SER A 132 -9.09 -8.53 -0.24
C SER A 132 -10.11 -7.42 -0.10
N VAL A 133 -9.59 -6.20 0.06
CA VAL A 133 -10.34 -4.95 -0.07
C VAL A 133 -9.84 -4.25 -1.31
N LYS A 134 -10.73 -3.99 -2.27
CA LYS A 134 -10.43 -3.25 -3.49
C LYS A 134 -11.11 -1.89 -3.46
N ALA A 135 -10.35 -0.83 -3.73
CA ALA A 135 -10.88 0.50 -4.00
C ALA A 135 -10.88 0.75 -5.50
N VAL A 136 -11.98 1.30 -6.03
CA VAL A 136 -12.08 1.81 -7.40
C VAL A 136 -12.48 3.28 -7.31
N ALA A 137 -11.55 4.16 -7.63
CA ALA A 137 -11.70 5.60 -7.58
C ALA A 137 -11.99 6.15 -8.97
N THR A 138 -13.00 7.00 -9.09
CA THR A 138 -13.27 7.73 -10.32
C THR A 138 -12.54 9.07 -10.28
N VAL A 139 -11.74 9.37 -11.29
CA VAL A 139 -11.12 10.69 -11.48
C VAL A 139 -11.78 11.36 -12.66
N THR A 140 -12.17 12.62 -12.50
CA THR A 140 -12.82 13.40 -13.57
C THR A 140 -11.98 14.62 -13.91
N VAL A 141 -11.55 14.70 -15.18
CA VAL A 141 -10.81 15.83 -15.73
C VAL A 141 -11.59 16.41 -16.90
N GLY A 142 -12.18 17.59 -16.70
CA GLY A 142 -13.08 18.18 -17.68
C GLY A 142 -14.29 17.27 -17.91
N ASN A 143 -14.44 16.78 -19.15
CA ASN A 143 -15.56 15.91 -19.55
C ASN A 143 -15.18 14.43 -19.63
N VAL A 144 -13.97 14.06 -19.20
CA VAL A 144 -13.48 12.68 -19.23
C VAL A 144 -13.41 12.16 -17.80
N SER A 145 -13.93 10.95 -17.59
CA SER A 145 -13.77 10.21 -16.34
C SER A 145 -12.94 8.95 -16.60
N ASP A 146 -12.09 8.63 -15.64
CA ASP A 146 -11.26 7.42 -15.62
C ASP A 146 -11.47 6.69 -14.29
N GLU A 147 -11.28 5.36 -14.28
CA GLU A 147 -11.35 4.54 -13.07
C GLU A 147 -9.98 3.97 -12.75
N VAL A 148 -9.51 4.23 -11.53
CA VAL A 148 -8.21 3.79 -11.03
C VAL A 148 -8.44 2.90 -9.82
N GLN A 149 -7.71 1.79 -9.72
CA GLN A 149 -7.97 0.80 -8.67
C GLN A 149 -6.72 0.36 -7.92
N PHE A 150 -6.92 -0.03 -6.66
CA PHE A 150 -5.89 -0.69 -5.84
C PHE A 150 -6.52 -1.82 -5.04
N VAL A 151 -5.81 -2.93 -4.89
CA VAL A 151 -6.24 -4.11 -4.13
C VAL A 151 -5.33 -4.27 -2.92
N TYR A 152 -5.93 -4.27 -1.73
CA TYR A 152 -5.27 -4.51 -0.46
C TYR A 152 -5.60 -5.93 0.02
N SER A 153 -4.61 -6.80 0.12
CA SER A 153 -4.77 -8.20 0.55
C SER A 153 -4.66 -8.32 2.07
N ILE A 154 -5.50 -9.17 2.67
CA ILE A 154 -5.54 -9.44 4.11
C ILE A 154 -5.43 -10.96 4.30
N PRO A 155 -4.26 -11.48 4.69
CA PRO A 155 -4.07 -12.88 4.99
C PRO A 155 -4.97 -13.33 6.14
N ILE A 156 -5.60 -14.50 5.98
CA ILE A 156 -6.34 -15.17 7.04
C ILE A 156 -5.85 -16.61 7.14
N THR A 157 -5.44 -17.01 8.34
CA THR A 157 -4.80 -18.30 8.60
C THR A 157 -5.47 -19.04 9.76
N LYS A 158 -5.67 -20.34 9.61
CA LYS A 158 -6.16 -21.20 10.69
C LYS A 158 -4.98 -21.62 11.59
N GLY A 159 -5.09 -21.34 12.89
CA GLY A 159 -4.13 -21.75 13.93
C GLY A 159 -3.16 -20.66 14.40
N VAL A 160 -2.65 -20.88 15.63
CA VAL A 160 -1.57 -20.22 16.40
C VAL A 160 -1.66 -18.72 16.71
N GLY A 161 -2.71 -18.34 17.46
CA GLY A 161 -2.75 -17.06 18.21
C GLY A 161 -1.72 -16.92 19.36
N ASN A 162 -0.56 -17.58 19.29
CA ASN A 162 0.54 -17.49 20.26
C ASN A 162 1.90 -17.16 19.61
N GLN A 163 1.95 -16.95 18.29
CA GLN A 163 3.17 -16.46 17.64
C GLN A 163 3.38 -14.98 17.96
N ASN A 164 4.64 -14.59 18.06
CA ASN A 164 4.97 -13.16 18.14
C ASN A 164 4.85 -12.59 16.74
N VAL A 165 4.06 -11.53 16.59
CA VAL A 165 3.97 -10.77 15.33
C VAL A 165 4.41 -9.35 15.61
N VAL A 166 5.26 -8.83 14.74
CA VAL A 166 5.69 -7.43 14.76
C VAL A 166 5.07 -6.76 13.56
N THR A 167 4.54 -5.56 13.76
CA THR A 167 3.99 -4.72 12.70
C THR A 167 4.40 -3.28 12.95
N ILE A 168 4.74 -2.55 11.89
CA ILE A 168 4.93 -1.11 11.88
C ILE A 168 3.56 -0.49 11.65
N VAL A 169 3.10 0.29 12.63
CA VAL A 169 1.83 1.00 12.56
C VAL A 169 2.05 2.49 12.46
N SER A 170 1.02 3.20 12.01
CA SER A 170 1.05 4.66 11.96
C SER A 170 1.03 5.18 13.40
N GLY A 171 2.11 5.86 13.80
CA GLY A 171 2.22 6.56 15.08
C GLY A 171 1.52 7.92 15.09
N ASP A 172 1.03 8.36 13.93
CA ASP A 172 0.25 9.57 13.75
C ASP A 172 -0.95 9.32 12.80
N ASP A 173 -1.67 10.38 12.46
CA ASP A 173 -2.86 10.38 11.59
C ASP A 173 -2.52 10.55 10.10
N LYS A 174 -1.25 10.33 9.71
CA LYS A 174 -0.79 10.59 8.33
C LYS A 174 -0.66 9.34 7.47
N TYR A 175 -0.89 8.15 8.01
CA TYR A 175 -0.98 6.89 7.26
C TYR A 175 0.25 6.66 6.37
N PHE A 176 1.44 6.90 6.92
CA PHE A 176 2.72 6.75 6.21
C PHE A 176 2.88 7.65 4.97
N ALA A 177 2.08 8.71 4.84
CA ALA A 177 2.18 9.67 3.75
C ALA A 177 2.60 11.06 4.24
N ILE A 178 3.77 11.52 3.80
CA ILE A 178 4.21 12.91 3.94
C ILE A 178 3.49 13.71 2.85
N ARG A 179 2.70 14.71 3.23
CA ARG A 179 1.83 15.45 2.29
C ARG A 179 2.34 16.83 1.90
N GLU A 180 3.28 17.36 2.67
CA GLU A 180 3.78 18.72 2.54
C GLU A 180 5.29 18.76 2.72
N LYS A 181 5.95 19.71 2.06
CA LYS A 181 7.41 19.84 2.10
C LYS A 181 7.87 20.18 3.52
N GLY A 182 8.94 19.53 3.99
CA GLY A 182 9.38 19.62 5.39
C GLY A 182 8.49 18.87 6.39
N GLY A 183 7.50 18.11 5.90
CA GLY A 183 6.64 17.27 6.70
C GLY A 183 7.34 16.02 7.22
N SER A 184 6.62 15.27 8.04
CA SER A 184 7.08 13.99 8.58
C SER A 184 5.91 13.08 8.93
N VAL A 185 6.21 11.79 9.02
CA VAL A 185 5.32 10.76 9.58
C VAL A 185 6.00 10.04 10.74
N VAL A 186 5.21 9.39 11.58
CA VAL A 186 5.72 8.57 12.69
C VAL A 186 5.44 7.10 12.40
N LEU A 187 6.49 6.28 12.34
CA LEU A 187 6.40 4.83 12.35
C LEU A 187 6.46 4.33 13.79
N THR A 188 5.60 3.41 14.20
CA THR A 188 5.63 2.82 15.54
C THR A 188 5.63 1.31 15.46
N ALA A 189 6.61 0.67 16.06
CA ALA A 189 6.67 -0.78 16.15
C ALA A 189 5.67 -1.29 17.18
N MET A 190 4.88 -2.29 16.79
CA MET A 190 3.89 -2.94 17.63
C MET A 190 4.13 -4.44 17.61
N ALA A 191 4.52 -5.00 18.76
CA ALA A 191 4.70 -6.42 18.93
C ALA A 191 3.48 -7.02 19.63
N ARG A 192 2.95 -8.11 19.11
CA ARG A 192 1.83 -8.86 19.69
C ARG A 192 2.18 -10.31 19.92
N ARG A 193 1.51 -10.92 20.88
CA ARG A 193 1.37 -12.37 21.02
C ARG A 193 -0.12 -12.68 21.03
N GLY A 194 -0.61 -13.27 19.93
CA GLY A 194 -2.05 -13.36 19.71
C GLY A 194 -2.72 -12.00 19.69
N ALA A 195 -3.82 -11.87 20.43
CA ALA A 195 -4.57 -10.62 20.51
C ALA A 195 -3.93 -9.54 21.41
N SER A 196 -2.93 -9.90 22.23
CA SER A 196 -2.34 -9.01 23.23
C SER A 196 -1.06 -8.33 22.74
N GLU A 197 -0.92 -7.04 23.03
CA GLU A 197 0.32 -6.30 22.80
C GLU A 197 1.38 -6.65 23.85
N ILE A 198 2.62 -6.82 23.41
CA ILE A 198 3.79 -6.96 24.27
C ILE A 198 4.32 -5.55 24.54
N THR A 199 4.33 -5.13 25.81
CA THR A 199 4.63 -3.73 26.19
C THR A 199 5.93 -3.55 26.96
N SER A 200 6.65 -4.63 27.31
CA SER A 200 7.84 -4.57 28.16
C SER A 200 8.98 -5.48 27.67
N GLY A 201 10.21 -5.09 28.04
CA GLY A 201 11.42 -5.84 27.72
C GLY A 201 11.79 -5.84 26.24
N LEU A 202 11.26 -4.88 25.46
CA LEU A 202 11.49 -4.77 24.03
C LEU A 202 12.65 -3.82 23.69
N THR A 203 13.44 -4.19 22.69
CA THR A 203 14.46 -3.34 22.06
C THR A 203 14.21 -3.28 20.56
N TYR A 204 14.49 -2.12 19.96
CA TYR A 204 14.16 -1.82 18.58
C TYR A 204 15.42 -1.47 17.80
N LYS A 205 15.50 -1.97 16.56
CA LYS A 205 16.54 -1.57 15.61
C LYS A 205 15.86 -1.19 14.31
N TRP A 206 15.95 0.10 13.98
CA TRP A 206 15.40 0.63 12.74
C TRP A 206 16.44 0.62 11.62
N SER A 207 15.99 0.28 10.42
CA SER A 207 16.79 0.34 9.19
C SER A 207 15.98 0.97 8.07
N ARG A 208 16.64 1.52 7.06
CA ARG A 208 16.02 1.97 5.81
C ARG A 208 16.64 1.27 4.62
N MET A 209 15.86 1.06 3.57
CA MET A 209 16.37 0.55 2.30
C MET A 209 17.05 1.69 1.53
N VAL A 210 18.33 1.52 1.20
CA VAL A 210 19.09 2.45 0.37
C VAL A 210 19.87 1.64 -0.66
N ASN A 211 19.65 1.92 -1.94
CA ASN A 211 20.35 1.27 -3.07
C ASN A 211 20.35 -0.26 -2.95
N GLY A 212 19.18 -0.85 -2.68
CA GLY A 212 19.02 -2.30 -2.54
C GLY A 212 19.68 -2.92 -1.31
N THR A 213 20.07 -2.12 -0.31
CA THR A 213 20.68 -2.60 0.93
C THR A 213 19.99 -2.00 2.15
N TRP A 214 19.75 -2.84 3.17
CA TRP A 214 19.28 -2.37 4.46
C TRP A 214 20.40 -1.64 5.22
N GLN A 215 20.23 -0.34 5.42
CA GLN A 215 21.12 0.49 6.25
C GLN A 215 20.49 0.73 7.62
N THR A 216 21.17 0.32 8.69
CA THR A 216 20.73 0.60 10.06
C THR A 216 20.80 2.09 10.36
N LEU A 217 19.72 2.62 10.95
CA LEU A 217 19.65 3.99 11.41
C LEU A 217 20.32 4.08 12.79
N VAL A 218 21.48 4.74 12.84
CA VAL A 218 22.27 4.90 14.06
C VAL A 218 21.48 5.67 15.11
N ASP A 219 21.56 5.22 16.37
CA ASP A 219 20.90 5.79 17.55
C ASP A 219 19.36 5.84 17.50
N GLN A 220 18.73 5.18 16.51
CA GLN A 220 17.28 5.02 16.42
C GLN A 220 16.84 3.72 17.09
N THR A 221 16.78 3.72 18.43
CA THR A 221 16.44 2.53 19.25
C THR A 221 15.07 2.61 19.93
N GLY A 222 14.30 3.67 19.66
CA GLY A 222 12.97 3.86 20.23
C GLY A 222 11.91 2.96 19.59
N LYS A 223 10.78 2.78 20.31
CA LYS A 223 9.58 2.11 19.77
C LYS A 223 9.07 2.80 18.50
N SER A 224 9.26 4.11 18.40
CA SER A 224 8.84 4.93 17.27
C SER A 224 10.04 5.54 16.55
N LEU A 225 9.89 5.73 15.24
CA LEU A 225 10.82 6.41 14.35
C LEU A 225 10.07 7.55 13.65
N THR A 226 10.59 8.77 13.77
CA THR A 226 10.10 9.90 12.96
C THR A 226 10.82 9.90 11.62
N VAL A 227 10.04 9.82 10.54
CA VAL A 227 10.54 9.84 9.16
C VAL A 227 10.20 11.18 8.53
N THR A 228 11.22 11.96 8.21
CA THR A 228 11.11 13.26 7.52
C THR A 228 11.18 13.10 6.01
N ASP A 229 10.74 14.12 5.28
CA ASP A 229 10.85 14.19 3.81
C ASP A 229 12.30 14.08 3.31
N SER A 230 13.29 14.44 4.12
CA SER A 230 14.71 14.26 3.77
C SER A 230 15.21 12.81 3.82
N LEU A 231 14.45 11.90 4.43
CA LEU A 231 14.79 10.47 4.52
C LEU A 231 14.11 9.63 3.45
N VAL A 232 13.21 10.23 2.68
CA VAL A 232 12.33 9.57 1.72
C VAL A 232 12.40 10.35 0.42
N ASP A 233 12.79 9.69 -0.68
CA ASP A 233 12.52 10.23 -2.01
C ASP A 233 11.00 10.11 -2.28
N THR A 234 10.56 9.89 -3.52
CA THR A 234 9.13 9.67 -3.81
C THR A 234 8.53 8.56 -2.94
N THR A 235 9.29 7.49 -2.68
CA THR A 235 8.97 6.41 -1.74
C THR A 235 10.21 5.97 -0.98
N GLY A 236 10.01 5.45 0.24
CA GLY A 236 11.08 4.90 1.06
C GLY A 236 10.58 3.72 1.88
N ILE A 237 11.40 2.67 2.05
CA ILE A 237 11.05 1.51 2.86
C ILE A 237 11.88 1.50 4.14
N PHE A 238 11.18 1.31 5.26
CA PHE A 238 11.77 1.19 6.58
C PHE A 238 11.52 -0.20 7.13
N LYS A 239 12.46 -0.71 7.93
CA LYS A 239 12.36 -1.98 8.63
C LYS A 239 12.58 -1.77 10.10
N VAL A 240 11.82 -2.47 10.93
CA VAL A 240 12.11 -2.61 12.35
C VAL A 240 12.40 -4.07 12.69
N GLU A 241 13.47 -4.30 13.43
CA GLU A 241 13.74 -5.57 14.10
C GLU A 241 13.43 -5.38 15.60
N VAL A 242 12.54 -6.21 16.16
CA VAL A 242 12.14 -6.12 17.57
C VAL A 242 12.65 -7.36 18.30
N SER A 243 13.38 -7.13 19.38
CA SER A 243 13.89 -8.21 20.25
C SER A 243 13.29 -8.10 21.65
N GLN A 244 13.11 -9.25 22.31
CA GLN A 244 12.71 -9.34 23.72
C GLN A 244 13.77 -10.12 24.50
N GLY A 245 14.34 -9.52 25.54
CA GLY A 245 15.41 -10.16 26.32
C GLY A 245 16.64 -10.55 25.49
N GLY A 246 16.95 -9.79 24.44
CA GLY A 246 18.08 -10.04 23.53
C GLY A 246 17.79 -11.00 22.36
N ASN A 247 16.62 -11.64 22.32
CA ASN A 247 16.23 -12.53 21.23
C ASN A 247 15.27 -11.83 20.26
N LEU A 248 15.53 -11.92 18.95
CA LEU A 248 14.64 -11.41 17.92
C LEU A 248 13.28 -12.12 18.01
N ILE A 249 12.20 -11.35 18.18
CA ILE A 249 10.84 -11.89 18.25
C ILE A 249 10.03 -11.64 16.98
N GLY A 250 10.50 -10.73 16.12
CA GLY A 250 9.89 -10.44 14.84
C GLY A 250 10.50 -9.20 14.21
N LEU A 251 10.14 -8.99 12.96
CA LEU A 251 10.52 -7.84 12.17
C LEU A 251 9.36 -7.47 11.25
N ASP A 252 9.36 -6.24 10.77
CA ASP A 252 8.40 -5.80 9.78
C ASP A 252 8.97 -4.70 8.90
N THR A 253 8.41 -4.53 7.70
CA THR A 253 8.77 -3.48 6.76
C THR A 253 7.58 -2.61 6.39
N GLN A 254 7.79 -1.30 6.25
CA GLN A 254 6.74 -0.36 5.89
C GLN A 254 7.23 0.64 4.85
N THR A 255 6.40 0.84 3.82
CA THR A 255 6.60 1.90 2.82
C THR A 255 6.04 3.22 3.34
N VAL A 256 6.85 4.27 3.24
CA VAL A 256 6.47 5.67 3.41
C VAL A 256 6.47 6.35 2.05
N MET A 257 5.45 7.17 1.79
CA MET A 257 5.32 7.93 0.54
C MET A 257 5.56 9.43 0.80
N ASP A 258 6.43 10.06 0.02
CA ASP A 258 6.56 11.53 -0.01
C ASP A 258 5.72 12.12 -1.15
N LEU A 259 4.49 12.50 -0.79
CA LEU A 259 3.56 13.19 -1.67
C LEU A 259 3.94 14.69 -1.85
N SER A 260 5.05 15.16 -1.28
CA SER A 260 5.62 16.48 -1.53
C SER A 260 6.77 16.50 -2.55
N ASP A 261 7.36 15.35 -2.90
CA ASP A 261 8.48 15.25 -3.86
C ASP A 261 8.06 15.78 -5.26
N PRO A 262 8.82 16.69 -5.90
CA PRO A 262 8.52 17.17 -7.25
C PRO A 262 8.76 16.13 -8.36
N TYR A 263 9.36 14.97 -8.07
CA TYR A 263 9.59 13.89 -9.02
C TYR A 263 8.67 12.69 -8.79
N ASP A 264 8.58 11.85 -9.82
CA ASP A 264 7.81 10.60 -9.82
C ASP A 264 8.44 9.57 -10.77
N ILE A 265 8.09 8.30 -10.62
CA ILE A 265 8.57 7.20 -11.45
C ILE A 265 7.37 6.54 -12.12
N ILE A 266 7.33 6.59 -13.46
CA ILE A 266 6.41 5.76 -14.24
C ILE A 266 7.11 4.43 -14.48
N THR A 267 6.55 3.34 -13.98
CA THR A 267 7.23 2.03 -13.88
C THR A 267 7.20 1.21 -15.17
N ASN A 268 6.24 1.45 -16.05
CA ASN A 268 6.04 0.77 -17.34
C ASN A 268 6.23 -0.76 -17.23
N PRO A 269 5.36 -1.46 -16.47
CA PRO A 269 5.42 -2.91 -16.37
C PRO A 269 5.00 -3.59 -17.68
N ASN A 270 5.58 -4.76 -17.94
CA ASN A 270 5.17 -5.66 -19.01
C ASN A 270 5.18 -7.11 -18.48
N PRO A 271 4.02 -7.79 -18.41
CA PRO A 271 2.69 -7.32 -18.82
C PRO A 271 2.14 -6.18 -17.96
N GLU A 272 1.23 -5.38 -18.52
CA GLU A 272 0.66 -4.17 -17.86
C GLU A 272 -0.14 -4.49 -16.60
N ASP A 273 -0.71 -5.70 -16.52
CA ASP A 273 -1.50 -6.18 -15.38
C ASP A 273 -0.64 -6.74 -14.24
N GLU A 274 0.69 -6.70 -14.37
CA GLU A 274 1.67 -7.17 -13.40
C GLU A 274 1.40 -8.59 -12.88
N THR A 275 0.80 -9.45 -13.70
CA THR A 275 0.38 -10.79 -13.27
C THR A 275 1.34 -11.87 -13.74
N ILE A 276 1.74 -12.76 -12.82
CA ILE A 276 2.50 -13.99 -13.11
C ILE A 276 1.65 -15.19 -12.69
N VAL A 277 1.37 -16.08 -13.65
CA VAL A 277 0.59 -17.30 -13.40
C VAL A 277 1.54 -18.44 -12.99
N SER A 278 1.22 -19.14 -11.91
CA SER A 278 2.01 -20.30 -11.46
C SER A 278 2.09 -21.39 -12.54
N GLY A 279 3.29 -21.90 -12.79
CA GLY A 279 3.62 -22.87 -13.83
C GLY A 279 3.77 -22.29 -15.24
N SER A 280 3.68 -20.97 -15.43
CA SER A 280 3.73 -20.35 -16.77
C SER A 280 5.16 -20.08 -17.27
N GLY A 281 6.16 -20.03 -16.38
CA GLY A 281 7.48 -19.48 -16.66
C GLY A 281 7.47 -17.96 -16.85
N GLY A 282 6.38 -17.29 -16.44
CA GLY A 282 6.15 -15.87 -16.68
C GLY A 282 7.06 -14.93 -15.88
N SER A 283 7.03 -13.65 -16.27
CA SER A 283 7.79 -12.58 -15.61
C SER A 283 7.13 -11.23 -15.85
N VAL A 284 7.35 -10.29 -14.94
CA VAL A 284 7.00 -8.87 -15.11
C VAL A 284 8.29 -8.08 -15.23
N THR A 285 8.47 -7.38 -16.35
CA THR A 285 9.63 -6.50 -16.58
C THR A 285 9.23 -5.05 -16.46
N TYR A 286 9.97 -4.30 -15.64
CA TYR A 286 9.77 -2.87 -15.42
C TYR A 286 10.79 -2.07 -16.23
N THR A 287 10.32 -1.05 -16.95
CA THR A 287 11.16 -0.13 -17.74
C THR A 287 10.90 1.33 -17.32
N PRO A 288 11.33 1.69 -16.11
CA PRO A 288 10.94 2.94 -15.49
C PRO A 288 11.52 4.17 -16.19
N ILE A 289 10.79 5.28 -16.10
CA ILE A 289 11.28 6.60 -16.44
C ILE A 289 11.05 7.56 -15.27
N LEU A 290 12.06 8.39 -15.02
CA LEU A 290 11.93 9.49 -14.07
C LEU A 290 11.20 10.63 -14.77
N VAL A 291 10.14 11.11 -14.17
CA VAL A 291 9.36 12.25 -14.65
C VAL A 291 9.31 13.31 -13.57
N LYS A 292 9.10 14.56 -13.96
CA LYS A 292 8.60 15.54 -12.99
C LYS A 292 7.18 15.12 -12.65
N ARG A 293 6.83 15.13 -11.37
CA ARG A 293 5.45 14.92 -10.94
C ARG A 293 4.60 15.87 -11.73
N GLY A 294 3.68 15.32 -12.50
CA GLY A 294 2.94 16.13 -13.42
C GLY A 294 3.15 15.90 -14.91
N GLN A 295 4.07 15.03 -15.28
CA GLN A 295 4.46 14.82 -16.66
C GLN A 295 4.61 13.34 -16.98
N THR A 296 4.43 13.00 -18.25
CA THR A 296 4.77 11.66 -18.79
C THR A 296 6.04 11.70 -19.64
N THR A 297 6.61 12.89 -19.82
CA THR A 297 7.86 13.06 -20.55
C THR A 297 9.03 12.80 -19.61
N LYS A 298 9.96 11.95 -20.07
CA LYS A 298 11.21 11.66 -19.36
C LYS A 298 11.91 12.97 -18.96
N ALA A 299 12.08 13.19 -17.65
CA ALA A 299 12.68 14.39 -17.11
C ALA A 299 14.20 14.42 -17.30
N LYS A 300 14.86 13.27 -17.14
CA LYS A 300 16.28 13.06 -17.42
C LYS A 300 16.55 11.58 -17.67
N ASN A 301 17.67 11.28 -18.34
CA ASN A 301 18.20 9.92 -18.38
C ASN A 301 18.67 9.53 -16.98
N MET A 302 18.25 8.35 -16.53
CA MET A 302 18.43 7.87 -15.17
C MET A 302 18.48 6.34 -15.20
N LEU A 303 19.34 5.75 -14.37
CA LEU A 303 19.29 4.33 -14.05
C LEU A 303 18.59 4.15 -12.70
N PHE A 304 18.13 2.94 -12.42
CA PHE A 304 17.33 2.63 -11.24
C PHE A 304 17.87 1.41 -10.53
N TYR A 305 17.66 1.36 -9.22
CA TYR A 305 17.79 0.16 -8.42
C TYR A 305 16.43 -0.54 -8.39
N PHE A 306 16.43 -1.85 -8.63
CA PHE A 306 15.23 -2.69 -8.61
C PHE A 306 15.35 -3.66 -7.45
N VAL A 307 14.46 -3.59 -6.48
CA VAL A 307 14.47 -4.47 -5.32
C VAL A 307 13.17 -5.25 -5.30
N PHE A 308 13.26 -6.57 -5.37
CA PHE A 308 12.14 -7.50 -5.23
C PHE A 308 12.24 -8.17 -3.86
N MET A 309 11.15 -8.19 -3.10
CA MET A 309 11.13 -8.66 -1.72
C MET A 309 9.92 -9.54 -1.45
N ASP A 310 10.08 -10.50 -0.54
CA ASP A 310 8.95 -11.15 0.10
C ASP A 310 8.32 -10.24 1.19
N SER A 311 7.27 -10.72 1.84
CA SER A 311 6.59 -10.01 2.93
C SER A 311 7.46 -9.79 4.18
N ALA A 312 8.55 -10.53 4.34
CA ALA A 312 9.51 -10.36 5.44
C ALA A 312 10.64 -9.39 5.09
N GLY A 313 10.63 -8.79 3.89
CA GLY A 313 11.68 -7.89 3.42
C GLY A 313 12.98 -8.60 3.04
N VAL A 314 12.92 -9.92 2.79
CA VAL A 314 14.05 -10.68 2.22
C VAL A 314 14.16 -10.31 0.75
N ILE A 315 15.36 -9.88 0.34
CA ILE A 315 15.63 -9.50 -1.04
C ILE A 315 15.74 -10.77 -1.90
N LEU A 316 14.88 -10.87 -2.91
CA LEU A 316 14.76 -12.02 -3.83
C LEU A 316 15.70 -11.91 -5.03
N ASN A 317 16.25 -10.71 -5.29
CA ASN A 317 17.22 -10.46 -6.35
C ASN A 317 18.58 -9.92 -5.82
N PRO A 318 19.22 -10.56 -4.83
CA PRO A 318 20.36 -9.99 -4.11
C PRO A 318 21.56 -9.67 -5.02
N ALA A 319 21.72 -10.37 -6.15
CA ALA A 319 22.81 -10.14 -7.10
C ALA A 319 22.64 -8.86 -7.94
N THR A 320 21.43 -8.33 -8.06
CA THR A 320 21.13 -7.17 -8.92
C THR A 320 20.49 -6.01 -8.17
N ALA A 321 20.03 -6.21 -6.93
CA ALA A 321 19.30 -5.20 -6.17
C ALA A 321 20.08 -3.90 -5.94
N ASN A 322 21.40 -3.97 -5.84
CA ASN A 322 22.30 -2.84 -5.65
C ASN A 322 23.03 -2.42 -6.93
N VAL A 323 22.61 -2.91 -8.09
CA VAL A 323 23.20 -2.58 -9.39
C VAL A 323 22.23 -1.69 -10.17
N ALA A 324 22.68 -0.47 -10.50
CA ALA A 324 21.87 0.46 -11.27
C ALA A 324 21.65 -0.09 -12.70
N ALA A 325 20.39 -0.16 -13.12
CA ALA A 325 19.98 -0.70 -14.42
C ALA A 325 18.86 0.13 -15.06
N ALA A 326 18.66 -0.04 -16.36
CA ALA A 326 17.54 0.59 -17.08
C ALA A 326 16.22 -0.20 -16.94
N SER A 327 16.31 -1.46 -16.53
CA SER A 327 15.18 -2.37 -16.37
C SER A 327 15.45 -3.39 -15.27
N GLY A 328 14.38 -3.89 -14.66
CA GLY A 328 14.42 -5.01 -13.71
C GLY A 328 13.25 -5.94 -13.94
N THR A 329 13.43 -7.22 -13.63
CA THR A 329 12.45 -8.26 -13.93
C THR A 329 12.13 -9.08 -12.68
N CYS A 330 10.86 -9.10 -12.30
CA CYS A 330 10.31 -10.05 -11.34
C CYS A 330 10.00 -11.35 -12.08
N THR A 331 10.44 -12.48 -11.53
CA THR A 331 10.29 -13.79 -12.18
C THR A 331 9.37 -14.70 -11.36
N GLU A 332 8.78 -15.71 -12.00
CA GLU A 332 7.99 -16.71 -11.28
C GLU A 332 8.79 -17.38 -10.14
N ALA A 333 10.10 -17.61 -10.32
CA ALA A 333 10.95 -18.18 -9.28
C ALA A 333 10.99 -17.31 -8.01
N MET A 334 10.95 -15.98 -8.15
CA MET A 334 10.85 -15.06 -7.02
C MET A 334 9.48 -15.18 -6.33
N CYS A 335 8.39 -15.29 -7.08
CA CYS A 335 7.06 -15.52 -6.52
C CYS A 335 6.98 -16.86 -5.76
N GLN A 336 7.58 -17.92 -6.32
CA GLN A 336 7.67 -19.23 -5.66
C GLN A 336 8.49 -19.16 -4.37
N GLN A 337 9.63 -18.45 -4.38
CA GLN A 337 10.46 -18.24 -3.20
C GLN A 337 9.73 -17.42 -2.12
N ALA A 338 8.98 -16.39 -2.51
CA ALA A 338 8.16 -15.59 -1.61
C ALA A 338 6.93 -16.35 -1.07
N GLY A 339 6.56 -17.48 -1.70
CA GLY A 339 5.33 -18.21 -1.38
C GLY A 339 4.05 -17.45 -1.74
N GLY A 340 4.13 -16.46 -2.64
CA GLY A 340 3.01 -15.58 -2.96
C GLY A 340 3.42 -14.31 -3.70
N ASN A 341 2.76 -13.20 -3.37
CA ASN A 341 3.01 -11.89 -3.98
C ASN A 341 4.43 -11.40 -3.65
N VAL A 342 5.07 -10.77 -4.63
CA VAL A 342 6.38 -10.13 -4.50
C VAL A 342 6.17 -8.63 -4.40
N SER A 343 6.66 -8.02 -3.32
CA SER A 343 6.74 -6.58 -3.19
C SER A 343 7.94 -6.07 -4.00
N TRP A 344 7.81 -4.90 -4.64
CA TRP A 344 8.92 -4.32 -5.39
C TRP A 344 9.14 -2.85 -5.06
N THR A 345 10.37 -2.39 -5.26
CA THR A 345 10.74 -0.97 -5.14
C THR A 345 11.70 -0.61 -6.25
N ILE A 346 11.41 0.53 -6.87
CA ILE A 346 12.23 1.13 -7.91
C ILE A 346 12.66 2.49 -7.39
N SER A 347 13.96 2.71 -7.24
CA SER A 347 14.51 3.99 -6.80
C SER A 347 15.56 4.49 -7.79
N THR A 348 15.73 5.80 -7.88
CA THR A 348 16.73 6.39 -8.78
C THR A 348 18.15 6.10 -8.28
N ALA A 349 19.04 5.76 -9.20
CA ALA A 349 20.48 5.71 -8.93
C ALA A 349 21.08 7.11 -9.05
N ALA A 350 21.26 7.76 -7.90
CA ALA A 350 21.89 9.10 -7.82
C ALA A 350 23.38 9.06 -8.12
#